data_AF-A0AAW7SJ71-F1
#
_entry.id   AF-A0AAW7SJ71-F1
#
_cell.length_a   1.000
_cell.length_b   1.000
_cell.length_c   1.000
_cell.angle_alpha   90.00
_cell.angle_beta   90.00
_cell.angle_gamma   90.00
#
_symmetry.space_group_name_H-M   'P 1'
#
loop_
_entity.id
_entity.type
_entity.pdbx_description
1 polymer ?
#
loop_
_entity_poly.entity_id
_entity_poly.type
_entity_poly.pdbx_seq_one_letter_code
_entity_poly.pdbx_strand_id
1 'polypeptide(L)'
;MARGSAPGERRGGRAKGTPNAATNKRREVAEAALASGLTPLDVMLNTMRKLWEKAETGECEVQGEGERAKIVTPMEMRLMAADVAQKAAPFVHPKLSNIEANVTAQVGVRVVASPEDEAL
;
A
#
# COMPACT_ATOMS: atom_id res chain seq x y z
N MET A 1 -13.90 -10.38 45.49
CA MET A 1 -12.59 -10.06 44.88
C MET A 1 -12.73 -8.75 44.12
N ALA A 2 -11.90 -7.75 44.42
CA ALA A 2 -11.99 -6.41 43.84
C ALA A 2 -11.68 -6.46 42.33
N ARG A 3 -12.66 -6.13 41.50
CA ARG A 3 -12.49 -5.98 40.05
C ARG A 3 -12.18 -4.52 39.77
N GLY A 4 -10.89 -4.16 39.76
CA GLY A 4 -10.43 -2.82 39.43
C GLY A 4 -8.92 -2.70 39.46
N SER A 5 -8.36 -1.75 38.72
CA SER A 5 -6.95 -1.35 38.81
C SER A 5 -6.65 -0.88 40.23
N ALA A 6 -5.42 -1.12 40.73
CA ALA A 6 -5.04 -0.60 42.04
C ALA A 6 -5.09 0.94 42.05
N PRO A 7 -5.39 1.58 43.19
CA PRO A 7 -5.34 3.05 43.30
C PRO A 7 -3.96 3.57 42.90
N GLY A 8 -3.89 4.42 41.87
CA GLY A 8 -2.63 4.95 41.31
C GLY A 8 -2.11 4.19 40.09
N GLU A 9 -2.59 2.97 39.85
CA GLU A 9 -2.29 2.20 38.66
C GLU A 9 -3.16 2.72 37.50
N ARG A 10 -2.61 3.65 36.72
CA ARG A 10 -3.23 4.16 35.48
C ARG A 10 -3.22 3.08 34.39
N ARG A 11 -3.89 1.95 34.65
CA ARG A 11 -4.10 0.84 33.70
C ARG A 11 -5.29 1.08 32.77
N GLY A 12 -6.02 2.16 32.98
CA GLY A 12 -7.12 2.58 32.12
C GLY A 12 -6.58 3.15 30.81
N GLY A 13 -6.83 2.44 29.70
CA GLY A 13 -6.48 2.88 28.36
C GLY A 13 -6.13 1.74 27.43
N ARG A 14 -6.12 2.02 26.14
CA ARG A 14 -5.65 1.08 25.12
C ARG A 14 -4.13 0.94 25.22
N ALA A 15 -3.61 -0.28 25.27
CA ALA A 15 -2.17 -0.52 25.34
C ALA A 15 -1.43 0.14 24.17
N LYS A 16 -0.34 0.86 24.48
CA LYS A 16 0.49 1.58 23.50
C LYS A 16 1.02 0.59 22.46
N GLY A 17 0.86 0.91 21.18
CA GLY A 17 1.29 0.07 20.07
C GLY A 17 0.25 -0.96 19.60
N THR A 18 -0.90 -1.11 20.26
CA THR A 18 -1.96 -1.96 19.72
C THR A 18 -2.54 -1.32 18.44
N PRO A 19 -2.47 -1.99 17.28
CA PRO A 19 -2.91 -1.44 16.00
C PRO A 19 -4.44 -1.36 15.97
N ASN A 20 -5.02 -0.23 15.56
CA ASN A 20 -6.47 -0.03 15.52
C ASN A 20 -7.14 -1.12 14.67
N ALA A 21 -8.36 -1.53 14.99
CA ALA A 21 -9.13 -2.49 14.20
C ALA A 21 -9.23 -2.05 12.72
N ALA A 22 -9.36 -0.75 12.47
CA ALA A 22 -9.32 -0.18 11.12
C ALA A 22 -7.96 -0.37 10.43
N THR A 23 -6.85 -0.30 11.16
CA THR A 23 -5.51 -0.54 10.64
C THR A 23 -5.33 -2.02 10.26
N ASN A 24 -5.83 -2.94 11.08
CA ASN A 24 -5.78 -4.37 10.77
C ASN A 24 -6.58 -4.71 9.51
N LYS A 25 -7.81 -4.19 9.39
CA LYS A 25 -8.62 -4.35 8.17
C LYS A 25 -7.93 -3.83 6.91
N ARG A 26 -7.24 -2.69 6.99
CA ARG A 26 -6.47 -2.15 5.86
C ARG A 26 -5.30 -3.06 5.47
N ARG A 27 -4.64 -3.68 6.46
CA ARG A 27 -3.56 -4.65 6.21
C ARG A 27 -4.10 -5.94 5.60
N GLU A 28 -5.19 -6.48 6.13
CA GLU A 28 -5.86 -7.68 5.61
C GLU A 28 -6.27 -7.51 4.14
N VAL A 29 -6.84 -6.36 3.77
CA VAL A 29 -7.21 -6.07 2.38
C VAL A 29 -5.98 -5.97 1.47
N ALA A 30 -4.88 -5.38 1.96
CA ALA A 30 -3.64 -5.30 1.20
C ALA A 30 -3.01 -6.70 0.99
N GLU A 31 -3.00 -7.54 2.01
CA GLU A 31 -2.53 -8.92 1.94
C GLU A 31 -3.41 -9.76 1.00
N ALA A 32 -4.73 -9.60 1.07
CA ALA A 32 -5.66 -10.26 0.17
C ALA A 32 -5.47 -9.83 -1.30
N ALA A 33 -5.21 -8.55 -1.55
CA ALA A 33 -4.92 -8.04 -2.89
C ALA A 33 -3.58 -8.55 -3.45
N LEU A 34 -2.57 -8.74 -2.58
CA LEU A 34 -1.31 -9.37 -2.97
C LEU A 34 -1.52 -10.86 -3.30
N ALA A 35 -2.35 -11.56 -2.52
CA ALA A 35 -2.67 -12.96 -2.76
C ALA A 35 -3.52 -13.20 -4.01
N SER A 36 -4.42 -12.26 -4.34
CA SER A 36 -5.26 -12.34 -5.55
C SER A 36 -4.52 -11.95 -6.85
N GLY A 37 -3.27 -11.46 -6.73
CA GLY A 37 -2.43 -11.06 -7.87
C GLY A 37 -2.88 -9.77 -8.56
N LEU A 38 -3.86 -9.06 -7.99
CA LEU A 38 -4.39 -7.80 -8.51
C LEU A 38 -4.22 -6.72 -7.45
N THR A 39 -3.08 -6.03 -7.51
CA THR A 39 -2.84 -4.91 -6.60
C THR A 39 -3.53 -3.63 -7.12
N PRO A 40 -3.81 -2.65 -6.24
CA PRO A 40 -4.28 -1.34 -6.67
C PRO A 40 -3.36 -0.67 -7.70
N LEU A 41 -2.03 -0.89 -7.58
CA LEU A 41 -1.05 -0.38 -8.53
C LEU A 41 -1.22 -1.03 -9.90
N ASP A 42 -1.41 -2.35 -9.95
CA ASP A 42 -1.63 -3.08 -11.20
C ASP A 42 -2.88 -2.58 -11.93
N VAL A 43 -3.95 -2.31 -11.18
CA VAL A 43 -5.18 -1.74 -11.76
C VAL A 43 -4.90 -0.39 -12.39
N MET A 44 -4.18 0.51 -11.71
CA MET A 44 -3.85 1.84 -12.26
C MET A 44 -2.93 1.74 -13.49
N LEU A 45 -1.91 0.89 -13.46
CA LEU A 45 -1.00 0.73 -14.59
C LEU A 45 -1.70 0.10 -15.81
N ASN A 46 -2.57 -0.89 -15.58
CA ASN A 46 -3.31 -1.55 -16.66
C ASN A 46 -4.37 -0.64 -17.29
N THR A 47 -5.07 0.17 -16.50
CA THR A 47 -6.05 1.13 -17.04
C THR A 47 -5.36 2.22 -17.84
N MET A 48 -4.25 2.77 -17.34
CA MET A 48 -3.42 3.74 -18.07
C MET A 48 -2.98 3.20 -19.43
N ARG A 49 -2.45 1.97 -19.48
CA ARG A 49 -1.99 1.33 -20.73
C ARG A 49 -3.12 1.12 -21.74
N LYS A 50 -4.26 0.58 -21.28
CA LYS A 50 -5.42 0.34 -22.16
C LYS A 50 -6.00 1.65 -22.72
N LEU A 51 -6.07 2.70 -21.92
CA LEU A 51 -6.53 4.01 -22.39
C LEU A 51 -5.58 4.61 -23.42
N TRP A 52 -4.27 4.43 -23.23
CA TRP A 52 -3.27 4.88 -24.19
C TRP A 52 -3.37 4.13 -25.52
N GLU A 53 -3.47 2.80 -25.46
CA GLU A 53 -3.63 1.93 -26.63
C GLU A 53 -4.88 2.30 -27.44
N LYS A 54 -6.04 2.44 -26.78
CA LYS A 54 -7.28 2.90 -27.43
C LYS A 54 -7.12 4.26 -28.11
N ALA A 55 -6.39 5.18 -27.48
CA ALA A 55 -6.12 6.50 -28.04
C ALA A 55 -5.12 6.50 -29.21
N GLU A 56 -4.24 5.50 -29.31
CA GLU A 56 -3.35 5.30 -30.46
C GLU A 56 -4.08 4.65 -31.63
N THR A 57 -4.91 3.64 -31.36
CA THR A 57 -5.76 2.98 -32.37
C THR A 57 -6.81 3.94 -32.95
N GLY A 58 -7.11 5.05 -32.26
CA GLY A 58 -8.06 6.05 -32.71
C GLY A 58 -9.52 5.66 -32.47
N GLU A 59 -9.75 4.66 -31.62
CA GLU A 59 -11.08 4.24 -31.22
C GLU A 59 -11.73 5.36 -30.41
N CYS A 60 -12.94 5.76 -30.77
CA CYS A 60 -13.69 6.72 -29.97
C CYS A 60 -14.65 5.92 -29.09
N GLU A 61 -14.43 5.92 -27.78
CA GLU A 61 -15.38 5.26 -26.87
C GLU A 61 -16.56 6.16 -26.58
N VAL A 62 -17.76 5.60 -26.58
CA VAL A 62 -18.96 6.32 -26.16
C VAL A 62 -19.14 6.10 -24.66
N GLN A 63 -18.95 7.16 -23.87
CA GLN A 63 -19.30 7.13 -22.45
C GLN A 63 -20.77 7.51 -22.26
N GLY A 64 -21.57 6.54 -21.80
CA GLY A 64 -22.96 6.71 -21.36
C GLY A 64 -23.95 5.79 -22.09
N GLU A 65 -25.07 5.52 -21.42
CA GLU A 65 -26.22 4.82 -22.02
C GLU A 65 -27.30 5.86 -22.37
N GLY A 66 -27.81 5.83 -23.61
CA GLY A 66 -28.89 6.72 -24.09
C GLY A 66 -28.41 8.03 -24.76
N GLU A 67 -29.26 9.06 -24.76
CA GLU A 67 -29.08 10.32 -25.53
C GLU A 67 -27.92 11.20 -25.03
N ARG A 68 -27.34 10.93 -23.86
CA ARG A 68 -26.19 11.65 -23.29
C ARG A 68 -24.85 10.94 -23.51
N ALA A 69 -24.83 10.02 -24.47
CA ALA A 69 -23.63 9.39 -24.98
C ALA A 69 -22.61 10.45 -25.41
N LYS A 70 -21.58 10.66 -24.59
CA LYS A 70 -20.45 11.53 -24.96
C LYS A 70 -19.47 10.70 -25.74
N ILE A 71 -19.17 11.13 -26.97
CA ILE A 71 -18.07 10.59 -27.74
C ILE A 71 -16.79 11.04 -27.04
N VAL A 72 -16.10 10.11 -26.40
CA VAL A 72 -14.79 10.35 -25.80
C VAL A 72 -13.79 10.37 -26.95
N THR A 73 -13.25 11.55 -27.20
CA THR A 73 -12.24 11.76 -28.22
C THR A 73 -10.92 11.08 -27.82
N PRO A 74 -10.04 10.75 -28.79
CA PRO A 74 -8.72 10.21 -28.48
C PRO A 74 -7.89 11.11 -27.54
N MET A 75 -8.10 12.43 -27.61
CA MET A 75 -7.43 13.38 -26.72
C MET A 75 -7.92 13.27 -25.27
N GLU A 76 -9.23 13.10 -25.06
CA GLU A 76 -9.80 12.90 -23.72
C GLU A 76 -9.32 11.60 -23.09
N MET A 77 -9.20 10.51 -23.86
CA MET A 77 -8.64 9.25 -23.34
C MET A 77 -7.19 9.39 -22.89
N ARG A 78 -6.37 10.16 -23.62
CA ARG A 78 -4.98 10.46 -23.18
C ARG A 78 -4.96 11.28 -21.90
N LEU A 79 -5.88 12.22 -21.72
CA LEU A 79 -6.00 12.99 -20.47
C LEU A 79 -6.42 12.10 -19.30
N MET A 80 -7.36 11.17 -19.52
CA MET A 80 -7.74 10.18 -18.50
C MET A 80 -6.56 9.27 -18.14
N ALA A 81 -5.78 8.83 -19.12
CA ALA A 81 -4.56 8.06 -18.88
C ALA A 81 -3.54 8.87 -18.04
N ALA A 82 -3.39 10.17 -18.31
CA ALA A 82 -2.50 11.05 -17.55
C ALA A 82 -2.94 11.23 -16.09
N ASP A 83 -4.25 11.36 -15.82
CA ASP A 83 -4.78 11.43 -14.44
C ASP A 83 -4.52 10.12 -13.66
N VAL A 84 -4.73 8.98 -14.32
CA VAL A 84 -4.38 7.68 -13.72
C VAL A 84 -2.88 7.58 -13.46
N ALA A 85 -2.04 8.04 -14.39
CA ALA A 85 -0.59 8.07 -14.24
C ALA A 85 -0.17 8.93 -13.03
N GLN A 86 -0.81 10.09 -12.84
CA GLN A 86 -0.56 10.97 -11.70
C GLN A 86 -0.87 10.28 -10.36
N LYS A 87 -1.95 9.50 -10.31
CA LYS A 87 -2.32 8.71 -9.12
C LYS A 87 -1.36 7.54 -8.86
N ALA A 88 -0.79 6.95 -9.91
CA ALA A 88 0.20 5.89 -9.81
C ALA A 88 1.61 6.40 -9.44
N ALA A 89 1.95 7.65 -9.77
CA ALA A 89 3.29 8.22 -9.63
C ALA A 89 3.93 8.05 -8.23
N PRO A 90 3.22 8.21 -7.09
CA PRO A 90 3.81 8.04 -5.75
C PRO A 90 4.32 6.62 -5.46
N PHE A 91 3.80 5.63 -6.19
CA PHE A 91 4.13 4.22 -6.00
C PHE A 91 5.24 3.74 -6.94
N VAL A 92 5.44 4.42 -8.07
CA VAL A 92 6.42 4.05 -9.11
C VAL A 92 7.71 4.85 -8.96
N HIS A 93 7.59 6.14 -8.67
CA HIS A 93 8.74 7.00 -8.49
C HIS A 93 8.98 7.20 -7.00
N PRO A 94 10.16 6.83 -6.47
CA PRO A 94 10.47 7.04 -5.07
C PRO A 94 10.58 8.54 -4.79
N LYS A 95 9.47 9.18 -4.43
CA LYS A 95 9.46 10.40 -3.63
C LYS A 95 9.62 9.95 -2.18
N LEU A 96 10.85 9.73 -1.73
CA LEU A 96 11.25 9.57 -0.31
C LEU A 96 10.11 9.22 0.65
N SER A 97 9.47 8.07 0.47
CA SER A 97 8.45 7.60 1.41
C SER A 97 9.22 6.98 2.56
N ASN A 98 9.30 7.70 3.69
CA ASN A 98 9.78 7.16 4.96
C ASN A 98 8.86 6.01 5.37
N ILE A 99 9.17 4.80 4.93
CA ILE A 99 8.59 3.57 5.47
C ILE A 99 9.36 3.31 6.76
N GLU A 100 8.84 3.82 7.88
CA GLU A 100 9.29 3.42 9.21
C GLU A 100 8.88 1.97 9.47
N ALA A 101 9.69 1.03 8.99
CA ALA A 101 9.59 -0.36 9.38
C ALA A 101 10.15 -0.49 10.82
N ASN A 102 9.30 -0.31 11.82
CA ASN A 102 9.63 -0.65 13.22
C ASN A 102 9.73 -2.18 13.37
N VAL A 103 10.87 -2.75 12.96
CA VAL A 103 11.18 -4.16 13.15
C VAL A 103 11.85 -4.32 14.50
N THR A 104 11.08 -4.70 15.52
CA THR A 104 11.63 -5.16 16.80
C THR A 104 12.06 -6.61 16.64
N ALA A 105 13.35 -6.83 16.35
CA ALA A 105 13.96 -8.16 16.36
C ALA A 105 14.75 -8.35 17.66
N GLN A 106 14.52 -9.46 18.36
CA GLN A 106 15.42 -9.91 19.43
C GLN A 106 16.63 -10.58 18.77
N VAL A 107 17.74 -9.85 18.69
CA VAL A 107 19.00 -10.38 18.18
C VAL A 107 19.76 -11.01 19.34
N GLY A 108 19.81 -12.34 19.37
CA GLY A 108 20.72 -13.08 20.25
C GLY A 108 22.10 -13.16 19.62
N VAL A 109 23.04 -12.34 20.07
CA VAL A 109 24.45 -12.46 19.67
C VAL A 109 25.10 -13.54 20.54
N ARG A 110 25.54 -14.64 19.92
CA ARG A 110 26.39 -15.64 20.57
C ARG A 110 27.81 -15.46 20.06
N VAL A 111 28.67 -14.88 20.88
CA VAL A 111 30.12 -14.85 20.61
C VAL A 111 30.64 -16.26 20.83
N VAL A 112 31.12 -16.89 19.76
CA VAL A 112 31.88 -18.14 19.84
C VAL A 112 33.34 -17.72 19.78
N ALA A 113 34.05 -17.84 20.91
CA ALA A 113 35.50 -17.66 20.93
C ALA A 113 36.12 -18.80 20.11
N SER A 114 36.88 -18.44 19.08
CA SER A 114 37.78 -19.38 18.42
C SER A 114 38.91 -19.75 19.38
N PRO A 115 39.38 -21.01 19.40
CA PRO A 115 40.41 -21.50 20.33
C PRO A 115 41.82 -20.91 20.13
N GLU A 116 41.96 -19.78 19.43
CA GLU A 116 43.25 -19.15 19.12
C GLU A 116 43.66 -18.06 20.13
N ASP A 117 42.77 -17.65 21.04
CA ASP A 117 43.00 -16.52 21.97
C ASP A 117 43.63 -16.92 23.33
N GLU A 118 43.94 -18.20 23.57
CA GLU A 118 44.58 -18.67 24.84
C GLU A 118 46.12 -18.77 24.77
N ALA A 119 46.74 -18.35 23.67
CA ALA A 119 48.19 -18.46 23.48
C ALA A 119 48.88 -17.10 23.27
N LEU A 120 48.81 -16.22 24.28
CA LEU A 120 49.73 -15.08 24.47
C LEU A 120 49.96 -14.82 25.97
#